data_AF-A0A6B2XAP5-F1
#
_entry.id   AF-A0A6B2XAP5-F1
#
_cell.length_a   1.000
_cell.length_b   1.000
_cell.length_c   1.000
_cell.angle_alpha   90.00
_cell.angle_beta   90.00
_cell.angle_gamma   90.00
#
_symmetry.space_group_name_H-M   'P 1'
#
loop_
_entity.id
_entity.type
_entity.pdbx_description
1 polymer ?
#
loop_
_entity_poly.entity_id
_entity_poly.type
_entity_poly.pdbx_seq_one_letter_code
_entity_poly.pdbx_strand_id
1 'polypeptide(L)'
;MATPSHRAPLAELVEALLATDGPLPIVAAGDPVLRQGTERYDGQLDAPLLSRFVEALRVTMHAAPGVGVAAPQVGVPLRIAVIEDPAPVPEEVRLARGRVPQPFRVLVNPSYEPLGAERAAFFEGCLSVPGWQAVVARPAEVRLTCEDEYGHAVDEVFTGWPARIVQHETDHLDGMLYLDRAELRSLSSNQAMAERWTQPTPERAATSLGFELP
;
A
#
# COMPACT_ATOMS: atom_id res chain seq x y z
N MET A 1 25.66 21.21 -14.54
CA MET A 1 25.48 20.55 -15.85
C MET A 1 24.25 19.68 -15.70
N ALA A 2 23.13 20.08 -16.31
CA ALA A 2 21.86 19.36 -16.19
C ALA A 2 21.97 18.02 -16.90
N THR A 3 21.83 16.93 -16.14
CA THR A 3 21.66 15.57 -16.63
C THR A 3 20.48 15.56 -17.61
N PRO A 4 20.55 14.83 -18.75
CA PRO A 4 19.41 14.70 -19.65
C PRO A 4 18.16 14.31 -18.87
N SER A 5 17.08 15.05 -19.14
CA SER A 5 15.86 15.12 -18.32
C SER A 5 15.20 13.76 -18.14
N HIS A 6 15.39 13.11 -16.98
CA HIS A 6 14.58 11.97 -16.52
C HIS A 6 13.10 12.33 -16.36
N ARG A 7 12.74 13.64 -16.39
CA ARG A 7 11.36 14.13 -16.25
C ARG A 7 10.50 13.85 -17.49
N ALA A 8 11.05 14.03 -18.70
CA ALA A 8 10.29 13.78 -19.92
C ALA A 8 9.86 12.30 -20.07
N PRO A 9 10.73 11.30 -19.79
CA PRO A 9 10.33 9.89 -19.78
C PRO A 9 9.20 9.54 -18.82
N LEU A 10 9.17 10.11 -17.61
CA LEU A 10 8.14 9.80 -16.61
C LEU A 10 6.80 10.49 -16.90
N ALA A 11 6.84 11.75 -17.33
CA ALA A 11 5.62 12.46 -17.73
C ALA A 11 4.98 11.80 -18.97
N GLU A 12 5.78 11.39 -19.96
CA GLU A 12 5.31 10.66 -21.14
C GLU A 12 4.73 9.30 -20.78
N LEU A 13 5.35 8.57 -19.84
CA LEU A 13 4.82 7.30 -19.31
C LEU A 13 3.44 7.50 -18.66
N VAL A 14 3.31 8.51 -17.81
CA VAL A 14 2.04 8.80 -17.14
C VAL A 14 0.97 9.25 -18.14
N GLU A 15 1.28 10.10 -19.10
CA GLU A 15 0.33 10.48 -20.16
C GLU A 15 -0.11 9.28 -20.99
N ALA A 16 0.81 8.35 -21.31
CA ALA A 16 0.47 7.13 -22.04
C ALA A 16 -0.48 6.22 -21.23
N LEU A 17 -0.27 6.10 -19.92
CA LEU A 17 -1.18 5.37 -19.03
C LEU A 17 -2.56 6.03 -18.96
N LEU A 18 -2.60 7.37 -18.90
CA LEU A 18 -3.84 8.15 -18.82
C LEU A 18 -4.55 8.33 -20.16
N ALA A 19 -3.96 7.88 -21.28
CA ALA A 19 -4.59 7.93 -22.60
C ALA A 19 -5.72 6.88 -22.75
N THR A 20 -5.80 5.93 -21.84
CA THR A 20 -6.87 4.93 -21.78
C THR A 20 -7.86 5.28 -20.67
N ASP A 21 -9.15 5.23 -20.96
CA ASP A 21 -10.19 5.45 -19.96
C ASP A 21 -10.28 4.28 -18.97
N GLY A 22 -10.47 4.60 -17.69
CA GLY A 22 -10.75 3.61 -16.64
C GLY A 22 -9.56 3.31 -15.72
N PRO A 23 -9.65 2.21 -14.95
CA PRO A 23 -8.58 1.78 -14.04
C PRO A 23 -7.26 1.53 -14.78
N LEU A 24 -6.16 1.95 -14.17
CA LEU A 24 -4.82 1.65 -14.64
C LEU A 24 -4.52 0.15 -14.49
N PRO A 25 -3.74 -0.45 -15.41
CA PRO A 25 -3.33 -1.84 -15.27
C PRO A 25 -2.42 -2.01 -14.05
N ILE A 26 -2.80 -2.93 -13.15
CA ILE A 26 -2.00 -3.27 -11.99
C ILE A 26 -0.94 -4.31 -12.40
N VAL A 27 0.34 -3.98 -12.18
CA VAL A 27 1.43 -4.92 -12.41
C VAL A 27 1.48 -5.97 -11.30
N ALA A 28 1.81 -7.20 -11.68
CA ALA A 28 1.88 -8.34 -10.77
C ALA A 28 3.32 -8.63 -10.32
N ALA A 29 3.46 -9.27 -9.16
CA ALA A 29 4.73 -9.74 -8.63
C ALA A 29 5.46 -10.60 -9.67
N GLY A 30 6.74 -10.25 -9.89
CA GLY A 30 7.53 -10.73 -11.02
C GLY A 30 7.92 -9.59 -11.96
N ASP A 31 7.13 -8.52 -12.03
CA ASP A 31 7.54 -7.29 -12.71
C ASP A 31 8.68 -6.59 -11.93
N PRO A 32 9.81 -6.25 -12.59
CA PRO A 32 10.93 -5.57 -11.93
C PRO A 32 10.57 -4.24 -11.27
N VAL A 33 9.56 -3.51 -11.74
CA VAL A 33 9.17 -2.21 -11.17
C VAL A 33 8.74 -2.32 -9.70
N LEU A 34 8.20 -3.47 -9.30
CA LEU A 34 7.79 -3.76 -7.92
C LEU A 34 8.95 -4.12 -6.98
N ARG A 35 10.15 -4.32 -7.54
CA ARG A 35 11.36 -4.72 -6.81
C ARG A 35 12.46 -3.67 -6.87
N GLN A 36 12.23 -2.58 -7.60
CA GLN A 36 13.13 -1.44 -7.68
C GLN A 36 12.63 -0.35 -6.72
N GLY A 37 13.55 0.30 -6.01
CA GLY A 37 13.22 1.51 -5.27
C GLY A 37 12.74 2.60 -6.22
N THR A 38 11.86 3.46 -5.72
CA THR A 38 11.26 4.55 -6.51
C THR A 38 12.09 5.82 -6.51
N GLU A 39 11.94 6.61 -7.58
CA GLU A 39 12.48 7.97 -7.65
C GLU A 39 11.68 8.90 -6.73
N ARG A 40 12.38 9.72 -5.93
CA ARG A 40 11.74 10.78 -5.14
C ARG A 40 10.99 11.72 -6.06
N TYR A 41 9.73 12.01 -5.75
CA TYR A 41 8.97 13.02 -6.47
C TYR A 41 9.48 14.43 -6.12
N ASP A 42 9.92 15.19 -7.12
CA ASP A 42 10.39 16.58 -6.99
C ASP A 42 9.82 17.52 -8.07
N GLY A 43 8.72 17.09 -8.70
CA GLY A 43 8.06 17.82 -9.79
C GLY A 43 8.31 17.20 -11.18
N GLN A 44 8.45 15.88 -11.27
CA GLN A 44 8.52 15.15 -12.55
C GLN A 44 7.20 15.25 -13.33
N LEU A 45 6.07 15.36 -12.63
CA LEU A 45 4.74 15.62 -13.20
C LEU A 45 4.35 17.05 -12.85
N ASP A 46 3.89 17.82 -13.82
CA ASP A 46 3.29 19.13 -13.51
C ASP A 46 1.97 18.98 -12.75
N ALA A 47 1.45 20.07 -12.18
CA ALA A 47 0.27 20.01 -11.33
C ALA A 47 -0.97 19.41 -12.03
N PRO A 48 -1.30 19.77 -13.29
CA PRO A 48 -2.38 19.12 -14.02
C PRO A 48 -2.19 17.61 -14.21
N LEU A 49 -0.98 17.17 -14.58
CA LEU A 49 -0.69 15.76 -14.80
C LEU A 49 -0.68 14.97 -13.49
N LEU A 50 -0.12 15.54 -12.42
CA LEU A 50 -0.17 14.94 -11.08
C LEU A 50 -1.61 14.73 -10.61
N SER A 51 -2.46 15.76 -10.75
CA SER A 51 -3.87 15.69 -10.36
C SER A 51 -4.62 14.56 -11.09
N ARG A 52 -4.45 14.45 -12.41
CA ARG A 52 -5.02 13.35 -13.21
C ARG A 52 -4.46 11.99 -12.82
N PHE A 53 -3.16 11.91 -12.53
CA PHE A 53 -2.52 10.66 -12.12
C PHE A 53 -3.02 10.16 -10.76
N VAL A 54 -3.11 11.06 -9.78
CA VAL A 54 -3.67 10.76 -8.45
C VAL A 54 -5.12 10.26 -8.55
N GLU A 55 -5.95 10.92 -9.37
CA GLU A 55 -7.32 10.46 -9.59
C GLU A 55 -7.36 9.07 -10.24
N ALA A 56 -6.49 8.81 -11.22
CA ALA A 56 -6.40 7.49 -11.84
C ALA A 56 -5.94 6.41 -10.85
N LEU A 57 -5.01 6.71 -9.94
CA LEU A 57 -4.65 5.80 -8.85
C LEU A 57 -5.85 5.52 -7.94
N ARG A 58 -6.61 6.55 -7.57
CA ARG A 58 -7.82 6.39 -6.73
C ARG A 58 -8.88 5.54 -7.41
N VAL A 59 -9.18 5.80 -8.68
CA VAL A 59 -10.11 5.00 -9.49
C VAL A 59 -9.64 3.55 -9.58
N THR A 60 -8.33 3.33 -9.77
CA THR A 60 -7.73 1.98 -9.83
C THR A 60 -7.90 1.23 -8.52
N MET A 61 -7.62 1.87 -7.39
CA MET A 61 -7.79 1.32 -6.04
C MET A 61 -9.26 0.93 -5.77
N HIS A 62 -10.22 1.74 -6.20
CA HIS A 62 -11.65 1.44 -6.01
C HIS A 62 -12.14 0.31 -6.92
N ALA A 63 -11.61 0.20 -8.14
CA ALA A 63 -11.98 -0.85 -9.09
C ALA A 63 -11.45 -2.23 -8.69
N ALA A 64 -10.30 -2.29 -8.02
CA ALA A 64 -9.73 -3.50 -7.46
C ALA A 64 -9.73 -3.38 -5.93
N PRO A 65 -10.88 -3.65 -5.25
CA PRO A 65 -11.32 -3.07 -3.96
C PRO A 65 -10.29 -3.16 -2.82
N GLY A 66 -9.24 -2.37 -2.95
CA GLY A 66 -8.11 -2.24 -2.06
C GLY A 66 -8.27 -0.98 -1.22
N VAL A 67 -7.36 -0.82 -0.27
CA VAL A 67 -7.37 0.32 0.67
C VAL A 67 -6.15 1.24 0.51
N GLY A 68 -5.32 0.92 -0.48
CA GLY A 68 -4.15 1.67 -0.89
C GLY A 68 -3.65 1.19 -2.25
N VAL A 69 -2.93 2.07 -2.94
CA VAL A 69 -2.14 1.73 -4.13
C VAL A 69 -0.94 2.66 -4.25
N ALA A 70 0.22 2.09 -4.53
CA ALA A 70 1.46 2.81 -4.81
C ALA A 70 1.71 2.94 -6.33
N ALA A 71 2.32 4.03 -6.77
CA ALA A 71 2.62 4.28 -8.19
C ALA A 71 3.39 3.14 -8.91
N PRO A 72 4.34 2.42 -8.26
CA PRO A 72 4.99 1.26 -8.88
C PRO A 72 4.01 0.15 -9.27
N GLN A 73 2.88 0.02 -8.57
CA GLN A 73 1.88 -0.98 -8.86
C GLN A 73 1.13 -0.70 -10.16
N VAL A 74 1.27 0.49 -10.75
CA VAL A 74 0.78 0.83 -12.10
C VAL A 74 1.94 1.08 -13.08
N GLY A 75 3.15 0.61 -12.73
CA GLY A 75 4.34 0.70 -13.58
C GLY A 75 5.08 2.04 -13.51
N VAL A 76 4.72 2.94 -12.59
CA VAL A 76 5.34 4.27 -12.49
C VAL A 76 6.30 4.29 -11.29
N PRO A 77 7.63 4.38 -11.50
CA PRO A 77 8.61 4.31 -10.41
C PRO A 77 8.77 5.65 -9.67
N LEU A 78 7.65 6.29 -9.29
CA LEU A 78 7.63 7.51 -8.49
C LEU A 78 7.24 7.20 -7.04
N ARG A 79 7.83 7.94 -6.10
CA ARG A 79 7.55 7.79 -4.66
C ARG A 79 6.22 8.44 -4.26
N ILE A 80 5.12 7.94 -4.81
CA ILE A 80 3.75 8.40 -4.58
C ILE A 80 2.87 7.20 -4.28
N ALA A 81 2.02 7.32 -3.25
CA ALA A 81 0.95 6.37 -2.96
C ALA A 81 -0.35 7.10 -2.61
N VAL A 82 -1.48 6.41 -2.73
CA VAL A 82 -2.78 6.89 -2.23
C VAL A 82 -3.37 5.87 -1.28
N ILE A 83 -4.11 6.33 -0.27
CA ILE A 83 -4.76 5.49 0.73
C ILE A 83 -6.20 5.95 0.97
N GLU A 84 -7.13 5.01 1.14
CA GLU A 84 -8.52 5.26 1.51
C GLU A 84 -9.17 3.96 2.01
N ASP A 85 -9.82 3.99 3.17
CA ASP A 85 -10.57 2.84 3.69
C ASP A 85 -11.87 3.34 4.33
N PRO A 86 -13.03 3.14 3.70
CA PRO A 86 -14.31 3.45 4.34
C PRO A 86 -14.59 2.59 5.59
N ALA A 87 -13.86 1.48 5.75
CA ALA A 87 -13.92 0.55 6.88
C ALA A 87 -15.34 0.06 7.26
N PRO A 88 -16.18 -0.43 6.32
CA PRO A 88 -17.52 -0.95 6.63
C PRO A 88 -17.41 -2.38 7.20
N VAL A 89 -16.80 -2.52 8.39
CA VAL A 89 -16.51 -3.81 9.00
C VAL A 89 -17.35 -4.07 10.26
N PRO A 90 -17.60 -5.34 10.61
CA PRO A 90 -18.22 -5.70 11.89
C PRO A 90 -17.45 -5.12 13.08
N GLU A 91 -18.16 -4.85 14.17
CA GLU A 91 -17.59 -4.28 15.40
C GLU A 91 -16.42 -5.09 15.95
N GLU A 92 -16.50 -6.42 15.91
CA GLU A 92 -15.42 -7.33 16.33
C GLU A 92 -14.14 -7.13 15.52
N VAL A 93 -14.25 -6.87 14.20
CA VAL A 93 -13.10 -6.61 13.32
C VAL A 93 -12.55 -5.21 13.59
N ARG A 94 -13.44 -4.22 13.77
CA ARG A 94 -13.06 -2.84 14.10
C ARG A 94 -12.20 -2.81 15.37
N LEU A 95 -12.66 -3.48 16.43
CA LEU A 95 -11.97 -3.56 17.71
C LEU A 95 -10.67 -4.35 17.61
N ALA A 96 -10.70 -5.55 17.01
CA ALA A 96 -9.54 -6.42 16.95
C ALA A 96 -8.40 -5.85 16.10
N ARG A 97 -8.72 -5.16 15.00
CA ARG A 97 -7.71 -4.65 14.04
C ARG A 97 -7.42 -3.16 14.17
N GLY A 98 -8.13 -2.45 15.05
CA GLY A 98 -8.13 -0.99 15.04
C GLY A 98 -8.51 -0.43 13.67
N ARG A 99 -9.46 -1.07 12.96
CA ARG A 99 -9.83 -0.72 11.58
C ARG A 99 -10.91 0.35 11.58
N VAL A 100 -10.47 1.60 11.56
CA VAL A 100 -11.32 2.79 11.54
C VAL A 100 -11.30 3.44 10.14
N PRO A 101 -12.29 4.30 9.81
CA PRO A 101 -12.30 4.99 8.53
C PRO A 101 -11.01 5.78 8.29
N GLN A 102 -10.38 5.54 7.14
CA GLN A 102 -9.25 6.29 6.62
C GLN A 102 -9.74 7.16 5.45
N PRO A 103 -9.79 8.49 5.59
CA PRO A 103 -10.14 9.36 4.47
C PRO A 103 -9.08 9.26 3.36
N PHE A 104 -9.49 9.59 2.13
CA PHE A 104 -8.58 9.68 1.00
C PHE A 104 -7.41 10.61 1.32
N ARG A 105 -6.19 10.12 1.13
CA ARG A 105 -4.96 10.91 1.19
C ARG A 105 -4.00 10.52 0.08
N VAL A 106 -3.28 11.51 -0.43
CA VAL A 106 -2.09 11.30 -1.26
C VAL A 106 -0.87 11.40 -0.37
N LEU A 107 0.02 10.42 -0.49
CA LEU A 107 1.27 10.32 0.23
C LEU A 107 2.41 10.55 -0.77
N VAL A 108 2.98 11.74 -0.78
CA VAL A 108 4.13 12.09 -1.62
C VAL A 108 5.41 11.96 -0.81
N ASN A 109 6.37 11.20 -1.32
CA ASN A 109 7.63 10.90 -0.66
C ASN A 109 7.51 10.37 0.79
N PRO A 110 6.56 9.47 1.12
CA PRO A 110 6.34 9.08 2.50
C PRO A 110 7.52 8.31 3.07
N SER A 111 7.72 8.45 4.37
CA SER A 111 8.53 7.57 5.20
C SER A 111 7.83 7.37 6.54
N TYR A 112 8.08 6.25 7.21
CA TYR A 112 7.48 5.99 8.51
C TYR A 112 8.53 5.48 9.52
N GLU A 113 8.29 5.77 10.79
CA GLU A 113 9.07 5.26 11.90
C GLU A 113 8.16 4.57 12.93
N PRO A 114 8.52 3.38 13.45
CA PRO A 114 7.79 2.73 14.53
C PRO A 114 7.77 3.61 15.79
N LEU A 115 6.60 3.72 16.43
CA LEU A 115 6.48 4.30 17.77
C LEU A 115 6.29 3.17 18.77
N GLY A 116 7.36 2.88 19.53
CA GLY A 116 7.38 1.80 20.50
C GLY A 116 7.74 0.43 19.90
N ALA A 117 7.64 -0.60 20.74
CA ALA A 117 8.03 -1.97 20.38
C ALA A 117 6.83 -2.89 20.04
N GLU A 118 5.60 -2.40 20.24
CA GLU A 118 4.40 -3.19 20.02
C GLU A 118 4.19 -3.50 18.53
N ARG A 119 3.82 -4.75 18.24
CA ARG A 119 3.52 -5.20 16.89
C ARG A 119 2.17 -5.89 16.86
N ALA A 120 1.44 -5.68 15.78
CA ALA A 120 0.20 -6.38 15.49
C ALA A 120 0.38 -7.26 14.26
N ALA A 121 -0.19 -8.47 14.29
CA ALA A 121 -0.12 -9.43 13.19
C ALA A 121 -1.51 -9.72 12.64
N PHE A 122 -1.68 -9.53 11.33
CA PHE A 122 -2.92 -9.81 10.61
C PHE A 122 -2.62 -10.29 9.20
N PHE A 123 -3.59 -10.96 8.58
CA PHE A 123 -3.53 -11.28 7.16
C PHE A 123 -3.52 -10.01 6.31
N GLU A 124 -2.56 -9.93 5.38
CA GLU A 124 -2.48 -8.95 4.30
C GLU A 124 -2.62 -9.64 2.95
N GLY A 125 -3.26 -8.95 2.03
CA GLY A 125 -3.18 -9.23 0.60
C GLY A 125 -2.57 -8.03 -0.12
N CYS A 126 -2.34 -8.17 -1.41
CA CYS A 126 -1.83 -7.08 -2.25
C CYS A 126 -2.43 -7.20 -3.65
N LEU A 127 -2.79 -6.08 -4.26
CA LEU A 127 -3.31 -6.06 -5.63
C LEU A 127 -2.29 -6.61 -6.64
N SER A 128 -1.00 -6.43 -6.35
CA SER A 128 0.12 -6.96 -7.14
C SER A 128 0.45 -8.44 -6.83
N VAL A 129 -0.20 -9.07 -5.86
CA VAL A 129 -0.06 -10.52 -5.57
C VAL A 129 -1.45 -11.15 -5.53
N PRO A 130 -2.14 -11.24 -6.68
CA PRO A 130 -3.53 -11.64 -6.72
C PRO A 130 -3.72 -13.08 -6.25
N GLY A 131 -4.78 -13.31 -5.47
CA GLY A 131 -5.20 -14.65 -5.07
C GLY A 131 -4.56 -15.18 -3.78
N TRP A 132 -3.65 -14.44 -3.15
CA TRP A 132 -2.90 -14.89 -1.98
C TRP A 132 -2.89 -13.86 -0.85
N GLN A 133 -2.89 -14.37 0.38
CA GLN A 133 -2.73 -13.60 1.59
C GLN A 133 -1.79 -14.31 2.56
N ALA A 134 -1.12 -13.57 3.42
CA ALA A 134 -0.34 -14.13 4.53
C ALA A 134 -0.35 -13.18 5.73
N VAL A 135 -0.10 -13.71 6.92
CA VAL A 135 0.07 -12.96 8.14
C VAL A 135 1.35 -12.15 8.08
N VAL A 136 1.25 -10.85 8.35
CA VAL A 136 2.37 -9.92 8.43
C VAL A 136 2.33 -9.22 9.79
N ALA A 137 3.45 -9.29 10.53
CA ALA A 137 3.63 -8.54 11.75
C ALA A 137 4.15 -7.13 11.45
N ARG A 138 3.41 -6.09 11.84
CA ARG A 138 3.79 -4.69 11.66
C ARG A 138 3.83 -3.96 13.00
N PRO A 139 4.70 -2.94 13.18
CA PRO A 139 4.52 -1.92 14.21
C PRO A 139 3.05 -1.51 14.36
N ALA A 140 2.54 -1.55 15.58
CA ALA A 140 1.14 -1.23 15.88
C ALA A 140 0.85 0.27 15.72
N GLU A 141 1.87 1.10 15.91
CA GLU A 141 1.85 2.56 15.80
C GLU A 141 3.08 3.02 15.00
N VAL A 142 2.87 3.98 14.10
CA VAL A 142 3.93 4.60 13.31
C VAL A 142 3.73 6.10 13.20
N ARG A 143 4.84 6.84 13.17
CA ARG A 143 4.87 8.25 12.75
C ARG A 143 5.13 8.29 11.25
N LEU A 144 4.18 8.81 10.48
CA LEU A 144 4.31 9.09 9.05
C LEU A 144 4.86 10.50 8.86
N THR A 145 5.89 10.63 8.01
CA THR A 145 6.34 11.91 7.47
C THR A 145 6.28 11.89 5.95
N CYS A 146 5.59 12.85 5.34
CA CYS A 146 5.45 12.95 3.89
C CYS A 146 5.07 14.38 3.46
N GLU A 147 4.80 14.56 2.18
CA GLU A 147 4.10 15.72 1.62
C GLU A 147 2.72 15.27 1.09
N ASP A 148 1.75 16.18 0.99
CA ASP A 148 0.53 15.98 0.20
C ASP A 148 0.77 16.31 -1.29
N GLU A 149 -0.25 16.13 -2.14
CA GLU A 149 -0.17 16.44 -3.57
C GLU A 149 0.01 17.93 -3.90
N TYR A 150 -0.16 18.81 -2.90
CA TYR A 150 0.04 20.25 -3.00
C TYR A 150 1.39 20.70 -2.43
N GLY A 151 2.19 19.77 -1.89
CA GLY A 151 3.50 20.03 -1.29
C GLY A 151 3.45 20.48 0.18
N HIS A 152 2.30 20.35 0.86
CA HIS A 152 2.24 20.61 2.29
C HIS A 152 2.83 19.45 3.08
N ALA A 153 3.63 19.75 4.09
CA ALA A 153 4.20 18.72 4.96
C ALA A 153 3.11 18.05 5.81
N VAL A 154 3.19 16.72 5.89
CA VAL A 154 2.37 15.86 6.74
C VAL A 154 3.31 15.18 7.75
N ASP A 155 2.96 15.29 9.03
CA ASP A 155 3.66 14.66 10.14
C ASP A 155 2.62 14.20 11.16
N GLU A 156 2.18 12.95 11.02
CA GLU A 156 1.02 12.40 11.71
C GLU A 156 1.32 11.02 12.29
N VAL A 157 0.67 10.69 13.40
CA VAL A 157 0.74 9.36 14.01
C VAL A 157 -0.45 8.54 13.56
N PHE A 158 -0.17 7.34 13.07
CA PHE A 158 -1.16 6.34 12.69
C PHE A 158 -1.07 5.13 13.61
N THR A 159 -2.23 4.60 13.97
CA THR A 159 -2.38 3.35 14.75
C THR A 159 -3.28 2.35 14.02
N GLY A 160 -3.22 1.07 14.39
CA GLY A 160 -4.19 0.07 13.94
C GLY A 160 -4.14 -0.22 12.43
N TRP A 161 -5.29 -0.37 11.79
CA TRP A 161 -5.35 -0.70 10.36
C TRP A 161 -4.85 0.43 9.46
N PRO A 162 -5.17 1.72 9.71
CA PRO A 162 -4.55 2.83 8.98
C PRO A 162 -3.01 2.81 9.01
N ALA A 163 -2.40 2.52 10.16
CA ALA A 163 -0.95 2.36 10.27
C ALA A 163 -0.42 1.24 9.38
N ARG A 164 -1.15 0.11 9.29
CA ARG A 164 -0.79 -1.01 8.43
C ARG A 164 -0.83 -0.63 6.95
N ILE A 165 -1.86 0.10 6.53
CA ILE A 165 -1.99 0.59 5.15
C ILE A 165 -0.80 1.49 4.81
N VAL A 166 -0.51 2.49 5.65
CA VAL A 166 0.63 3.42 5.45
C VAL A 166 1.94 2.64 5.29
N GLN A 167 2.20 1.67 6.16
CA GLN A 167 3.40 0.86 6.09
C GLN A 167 3.45 -0.01 4.81
N HIS A 168 2.33 -0.62 4.41
CA HIS A 168 2.24 -1.44 3.20
C HIS A 168 2.51 -0.62 1.94
N GLU A 169 1.84 0.53 1.80
CA GLU A 169 2.01 1.36 0.62
C GLU A 169 3.40 2.02 0.58
N THR A 170 3.97 2.36 1.74
CA THR A 170 5.34 2.88 1.80
C THR A 170 6.37 1.80 1.43
N ASP A 171 6.18 0.55 1.88
CA ASP A 171 7.05 -0.58 1.53
C ASP A 171 7.15 -0.78 0.00
N HIS A 172 6.05 -0.63 -0.75
CA HIS A 172 6.07 -0.72 -2.23
C HIS A 172 7.02 0.29 -2.86
N LEU A 173 7.14 1.48 -2.28
CA LEU A 173 8.00 2.55 -2.79
C LEU A 173 9.49 2.24 -2.62
N ASP A 174 9.81 1.29 -1.73
CA ASP A 174 11.15 0.77 -1.48
C ASP A 174 11.39 -0.59 -2.18
N GLY A 175 10.48 -1.01 -3.07
CA GLY A 175 10.58 -2.29 -3.80
C GLY A 175 10.26 -3.52 -2.95
N MET A 176 9.59 -3.33 -1.82
CA MET A 176 9.20 -4.39 -0.91
C MET A 176 7.74 -4.81 -1.12
N LEU A 177 7.51 -6.11 -1.14
CA LEU A 177 6.18 -6.71 -1.12
C LEU A 177 5.90 -7.26 0.29
N TYR A 178 4.63 -7.37 0.66
CA TYR A 178 4.26 -7.93 1.97
C TYR A 178 4.84 -9.34 2.22
N LEU A 179 5.08 -10.11 1.14
CA LEU A 179 5.71 -11.44 1.19
C LEU A 179 7.13 -11.42 1.77
N ASP A 180 7.85 -10.30 1.68
CA ASP A 180 9.21 -10.18 2.25
C ASP A 180 9.17 -10.08 3.79
N ARG A 181 8.00 -9.80 4.37
CA ARG A 181 7.75 -9.73 5.82
C ARG A 181 6.79 -10.81 6.31
N ALA A 182 6.28 -11.66 5.41
CA ALA A 182 5.21 -12.59 5.71
C ALA A 182 5.69 -13.79 6.53
N GLU A 183 4.84 -14.25 7.45
CA GLU A 183 4.94 -15.59 8.01
C GLU A 183 4.53 -16.61 6.94
N LEU A 184 5.50 -17.24 6.29
CA LEU A 184 5.24 -18.09 5.13
C LEU A 184 4.39 -19.33 5.44
N ARG A 185 4.36 -19.83 6.68
CA ARG A 185 3.43 -20.91 7.08
C ARG A 185 1.97 -20.49 6.99
N SER A 186 1.69 -19.18 7.05
CA SER A 186 0.34 -18.65 6.95
C SER A 186 -0.12 -18.37 5.51
N LEU A 187 0.77 -18.49 4.51
CA LEU A 187 0.45 -18.23 3.11
C LEU A 187 -0.75 -19.06 2.66
N SER A 188 -1.84 -18.37 2.32
CA SER A 188 -3.14 -18.96 2.05
C SER A 188 -3.73 -18.38 0.77
N SER A 189 -4.33 -19.22 -0.06
CA SER A 189 -5.12 -18.74 -1.19
C SER A 189 -6.37 -18.02 -0.69
N ASN A 190 -6.94 -17.13 -1.51
CA ASN A 190 -8.19 -16.44 -1.18
C ASN A 190 -9.34 -17.43 -0.85
N GLN A 191 -9.35 -18.60 -1.49
CA GLN A 191 -10.31 -19.66 -1.16
C GLN A 191 -10.08 -20.21 0.26
N ALA A 192 -8.84 -20.58 0.60
CA ALA A 192 -8.53 -21.08 1.94
C ALA A 192 -8.79 -20.02 3.02
N MET A 193 -8.50 -18.76 2.72
CA MET A 193 -8.84 -17.62 3.59
C MET A 193 -10.34 -17.56 3.88
N ALA A 194 -11.18 -17.62 2.85
CA ALA A 194 -12.64 -17.57 2.97
C ALA A 194 -13.21 -18.79 3.72
N GLU A 195 -12.61 -19.96 3.56
CA GLU A 195 -13.10 -21.20 4.18
C GLU A 195 -12.63 -21.39 5.63
N ARG A 196 -11.45 -20.87 6.00
CA ARG A 196 -10.77 -21.27 7.24
C ARG A 196 -10.42 -20.09 8.15
N TRP A 197 -10.00 -18.96 7.58
CA TRP A 197 -9.27 -17.90 8.28
C TRP A 197 -10.04 -16.57 8.32
N THR A 198 -11.37 -16.64 8.38
CA THR A 198 -12.27 -15.46 8.41
C THR A 198 -12.35 -14.77 9.76
N GLN A 199 -11.67 -15.29 10.80
CA GLN A 199 -11.69 -14.71 12.13
C GLN A 199 -11.03 -13.32 12.13
N PRO A 200 -11.43 -12.42 13.06
CA PRO A 200 -10.83 -11.09 13.14
C PRO A 200 -9.31 -11.10 13.32
N THR A 201 -8.76 -12.13 13.97
CA THR A 201 -7.35 -12.25 14.33
C THR A 201 -6.76 -13.59 13.85
N PRO A 202 -5.43 -13.69 13.63
CA PRO A 202 -4.80 -14.89 13.05
C PRO A 202 -4.53 -16.04 14.04
N GLU A 203 -4.96 -15.98 15.29
CA GLU A 203 -4.60 -16.92 16.39
C GLU A 203 -4.97 -18.37 16.04
N ARG A 204 -6.13 -18.54 15.40
CA ARG A 204 -6.57 -19.86 14.93
C ARG A 204 -5.63 -20.39 13.84
N ALA A 205 -5.22 -19.54 12.91
CA ALA A 205 -4.27 -19.89 11.87
C ALA A 205 -2.90 -20.21 12.47
N ALA A 206 -2.42 -19.39 13.42
CA ALA A 206 -1.16 -19.60 14.14
C ALA A 206 -1.11 -20.97 14.82
N THR A 207 -2.15 -21.31 15.58
CA THR A 207 -2.27 -22.61 16.25
C THR A 207 -2.35 -23.76 15.25
N SER A 208 -3.13 -23.60 14.18
CA SER A 208 -3.44 -24.69 13.24
C SER A 208 -2.32 -24.96 12.23
N LEU A 209 -1.58 -23.92 11.82
CA LEU A 209 -0.50 -23.96 10.84
C LEU A 209 0.88 -23.98 11.52
N GLY A 210 0.92 -23.81 12.84
CA GLY A 210 2.11 -23.93 13.67
C GLY A 210 3.11 -22.78 13.49
N PHE A 211 2.69 -21.54 13.73
CA PHE A 211 3.58 -20.39 13.77
C PHE A 211 3.29 -19.51 14.99
N GLU A 212 4.24 -18.65 15.36
CA GLU A 212 4.12 -17.76 16.51
C GLU A 212 3.65 -16.37 16.06
N LEU A 213 2.85 -15.72 16.90
CA LEU A 213 2.48 -14.32 16.76
C LEU A 213 3.38 -13.48 17.68
N PRO A 214 3.71 -12.23 17.29
CA PRO A 214 4.53 -11.33 18.10
C PRO A 214 3.86 -10.94 19.42
#